data_AF-A0A3A5IZF4-F1
#
_entry.id   AF-A0A3A5IZF4-F1
#
_cell.length_a   1.000
_cell.length_b   1.000
_cell.length_c   1.000
_cell.angle_alpha   90.00
_cell.angle_beta   90.00
_cell.angle_gamma   90.00
#
_symmetry.space_group_name_H-M   'P 1'
#
loop_
_entity.id
_entity.type
_entity.pdbx_description
1 polymer ?
#
loop_
_entity_poly.entity_id
_entity_poly.type
_entity_poly.pdbx_seq_one_letter_code
_entity_poly.pdbx_strand_id
1 'polypeptide(L)'
;MKKIKGKARSFSYKRKKVEIQNDMLWRGYRSPIVLQDYNLAYYPVPKCACTTVKEALYLKKYGENHRSLAKSIHRMLPSTTLPEGRLPSTGMTTVAVVREPLERLASAYRHIIVRSRSLERFYDRGDLRGLDPAPDMSGFVSNIEAYCEISHQIRHHVRSFTDFLGHDLSFFDYLIPMEQLSNTAFPNVDLELEYSNSSPTSDVSLTDEAMAKAMSFLAPDYEAMGGIYSKPSDSSWPGYVKSSQLWRYDVAETESKIVDMTKLPSSRLFMKQASGFLRHQLIRGVLD
;
A
#
# COMPACT_ATOMS: atom_id res chain seq x y z
N MET A 1 1.74 17.17 -65.29
CA MET A 1 1.60 16.51 -63.97
C MET A 1 0.92 17.48 -62.99
N LYS A 2 -0.30 17.18 -62.53
CA LYS A 2 -1.06 18.03 -61.59
C LYS A 2 -0.56 17.77 -60.15
N LYS A 3 -0.04 18.80 -59.47
CA LYS A 3 0.34 18.71 -58.05
C LYS A 3 -0.91 18.72 -57.17
N ILE A 4 -1.21 17.60 -56.53
CA ILE A 4 -2.26 17.48 -55.50
C ILE A 4 -1.69 18.08 -54.20
N LYS A 5 -2.20 19.24 -53.77
CA LYS A 5 -1.89 19.83 -52.47
C LYS A 5 -2.72 19.12 -51.39
N GLY A 6 -2.13 18.15 -50.70
CA GLY A 6 -2.71 17.57 -49.49
C GLY A 6 -2.71 18.59 -48.35
N LYS A 7 -3.90 19.03 -47.91
CA LYS A 7 -4.07 19.78 -46.66
C LYS A 7 -3.73 18.86 -45.49
N ALA A 8 -2.58 19.09 -44.85
CA ALA A 8 -2.29 18.50 -43.55
C ALA A 8 -3.33 19.00 -42.54
N ARG A 9 -4.20 18.10 -42.07
CA ARG A 9 -5.10 18.38 -40.94
C ARG A 9 -4.23 18.43 -39.68
N SER A 10 -4.04 19.62 -39.11
CA SER A 10 -3.45 19.77 -37.79
C SER A 10 -4.45 19.23 -36.75
N PHE A 11 -4.19 18.03 -36.25
CA PHE A 11 -4.84 17.53 -35.05
C PHE A 11 -4.32 18.34 -33.85
N SER A 12 -5.01 19.41 -33.51
CA SER A 12 -4.80 20.15 -32.27
C SER A 12 -5.31 19.30 -31.11
N TYR A 13 -4.45 18.45 -30.55
CA TYR A 13 -4.72 17.76 -29.29
C TYR A 13 -4.70 18.81 -28.15
N LYS A 14 -5.87 19.35 -27.81
CA LYS A 14 -6.02 20.20 -26.60
C LYS A 14 -5.64 19.33 -25.40
N ARG A 15 -4.47 19.58 -24.81
CA ARG A 15 -4.07 18.97 -23.53
C ARG A 15 -5.12 19.34 -22.47
N LYS A 16 -6.04 18.42 -22.14
CA LYS A 16 -6.77 18.41 -20.86
C LYS A 16 -5.72 18.32 -19.75
N LYS A 17 -5.24 19.46 -19.27
CA LYS A 17 -4.06 19.55 -18.41
C LYS A 17 -4.55 19.72 -16.96
N VAL A 18 -4.16 18.76 -16.11
CA VAL A 18 -4.02 18.88 -14.63
C VAL A 18 -5.30 18.83 -13.78
N GLU A 19 -6.49 19.11 -14.32
CA GLU A 19 -7.72 19.14 -13.50
C GLU A 19 -8.14 17.74 -12.96
N ILE A 20 -7.90 16.70 -13.76
CA ILE A 20 -8.19 15.26 -13.52
C ILE A 20 -7.51 14.67 -12.25
N GLN A 21 -6.48 15.32 -11.73
CA GLN A 21 -5.80 14.80 -10.53
C GLN A 21 -6.42 15.34 -9.24
N ASN A 22 -6.91 16.58 -9.27
CA ASN A 22 -7.31 17.26 -8.04
C ASN A 22 -8.72 16.85 -7.58
N ASP A 23 -9.59 16.39 -8.48
CA ASP A 23 -10.94 15.96 -8.17
C ASP A 23 -10.98 14.58 -7.47
N MET A 24 -10.00 13.72 -7.76
CA MET A 24 -9.81 12.42 -7.09
C MET A 24 -8.95 12.52 -5.82
N LEU A 25 -8.56 13.72 -5.38
CA LEU A 25 -7.73 13.93 -4.20
C LEU A 25 -8.50 14.74 -3.15
N TRP A 26 -8.57 14.22 -1.93
CA TRP A 26 -9.32 14.88 -0.86
C TRP A 26 -8.66 16.20 -0.45
N ARG A 27 -9.31 17.35 -0.66
CA ARG A 27 -8.86 18.68 -0.20
C ARG A 27 -7.39 19.00 -0.51
N GLY A 28 -6.87 18.53 -1.64
CA GLY A 28 -5.46 18.71 -2.03
C GLY A 28 -4.45 17.79 -1.31
N TYR A 29 -4.92 16.91 -0.43
CA TYR A 29 -4.12 15.82 0.11
C TYR A 29 -3.81 14.81 -0.98
N ARG A 30 -2.60 14.27 -0.94
CA ARG A 30 -2.15 13.24 -1.89
C ARG A 30 -2.63 11.81 -1.55
N SER A 31 -3.41 11.67 -0.47
CA SER A 31 -4.11 10.45 -0.03
C SER A 31 -5.19 10.87 0.99
N PRO A 32 -6.38 10.23 1.02
CA PRO A 32 -6.82 9.13 0.15
C PRO A 32 -7.14 9.56 -1.29
N ILE A 33 -7.25 8.57 -2.16
CA ILE A 33 -7.86 8.71 -3.49
C ILE A 33 -9.38 8.65 -3.29
N VAL A 34 -10.09 9.69 -3.71
CA VAL A 34 -11.54 9.82 -3.50
C VAL A 34 -12.31 9.69 -4.81
N LEU A 35 -13.40 8.93 -4.76
CA LEU A 35 -14.39 8.84 -5.83
C LEU A 35 -15.73 9.28 -5.24
N GLN A 36 -16.01 10.58 -5.34
CA GLN A 36 -17.19 11.20 -4.69
C GLN A 36 -18.50 10.57 -5.16
N ASP A 37 -18.65 10.33 -6.47
CA ASP A 37 -19.85 9.73 -7.07
C ASP A 37 -20.17 8.33 -6.54
N TYR A 38 -19.18 7.68 -5.92
CA TYR A 38 -19.25 6.32 -5.38
C TYR A 38 -19.12 6.30 -3.85
N ASN A 39 -19.12 7.47 -3.19
CA ASN A 39 -18.92 7.59 -1.75
C ASN A 39 -17.73 6.77 -1.22
N LEU A 40 -16.56 6.88 -1.86
CA LEU A 40 -15.43 6.00 -1.65
C LEU A 40 -14.12 6.77 -1.42
N ALA A 41 -13.34 6.34 -0.42
CA ALA A 41 -11.99 6.81 -0.13
C ALA A 41 -11.02 5.61 -0.05
N TYR A 42 -10.17 5.46 -1.06
CA TYR A 42 -9.14 4.42 -1.12
C TYR A 42 -7.79 4.92 -0.62
N TYR A 43 -7.19 4.18 0.32
CA TYR A 43 -5.86 4.46 0.88
C TYR A 43 -4.81 3.51 0.28
N PRO A 44 -4.04 3.97 -0.73
CA PRO A 44 -3.14 3.09 -1.46
C PRO A 44 -1.83 2.85 -0.73
N VAL A 45 -1.58 1.60 -0.34
CA VAL A 45 -0.28 1.16 0.21
C VAL A 45 0.63 0.63 -0.91
N PRO A 46 1.90 1.07 -1.00
CA PRO A 46 2.86 0.50 -1.94
C PRO A 46 2.91 -1.02 -1.84
N LYS A 47 3.01 -1.69 -2.99
CA LYS A 47 3.19 -3.16 -3.10
C LYS A 47 2.00 -4.03 -2.66
N CYS A 48 0.86 -3.42 -2.34
CA CYS A 48 -0.42 -4.09 -2.09
C CYS A 48 -1.39 -3.90 -3.28
N ALA A 49 -0.96 -4.30 -4.48
CA ALA A 49 -1.72 -4.13 -5.74
C ALA A 49 -2.20 -2.69 -6.06
N CYS A 50 -1.59 -1.66 -5.44
CA CYS A 50 -2.04 -0.28 -5.58
C CYS A 50 -2.02 0.25 -7.03
N THR A 51 -1.14 -0.25 -7.90
CA THR A 51 -1.15 0.12 -9.34
C THR A 51 -2.44 -0.34 -10.00
N THR A 52 -2.78 -1.62 -9.85
CA THR A 52 -4.00 -2.24 -10.40
C THR A 52 -5.25 -1.51 -9.92
N VAL A 53 -5.38 -1.29 -8.60
CA VAL A 53 -6.56 -0.60 -8.04
C VAL A 53 -6.65 0.84 -8.54
N LYS A 54 -5.53 1.58 -8.61
CA LYS A 54 -5.53 2.95 -9.14
C LYS A 54 -5.91 3.01 -10.61
N GLU A 55 -5.43 2.08 -11.41
CA GLU A 55 -5.77 1.99 -12.83
C GLU A 55 -7.27 1.70 -13.02
N ALA A 56 -7.83 0.77 -12.25
CA ALA A 56 -9.25 0.44 -12.30
C ALA A 56 -10.14 1.60 -11.82
N LEU A 57 -9.79 2.25 -10.70
CA LEU A 57 -10.49 3.43 -10.20
C LEU A 57 -10.44 4.59 -11.20
N TYR A 58 -9.29 4.82 -11.83
CA TYR A 58 -9.14 5.82 -12.87
C TYR A 58 -10.03 5.52 -14.08
N LEU A 59 -9.97 4.28 -14.59
CA LEU A 59 -10.80 3.83 -15.71
C LEU A 59 -12.28 4.00 -15.38
N LYS A 60 -12.70 3.64 -14.18
CA LYS A 60 -14.09 3.77 -13.73
C LYS A 60 -14.55 5.23 -13.67
N LYS A 61 -13.71 6.14 -13.16
CA LYS A 61 -14.04 7.57 -13.04
C LYS A 61 -14.12 8.25 -14.42
N TYR A 62 -13.22 7.90 -15.33
CA TYR A 62 -13.03 8.65 -16.58
C TYR A 62 -13.53 7.94 -17.84
N GLY A 63 -13.84 6.65 -17.77
CA GLY A 63 -14.21 5.83 -18.92
C GLY A 63 -13.06 5.55 -19.90
N GLU A 64 -11.82 5.90 -19.55
CA GLU A 64 -10.63 5.68 -20.39
C GLU A 64 -9.37 5.35 -19.57
N ASN A 65 -8.38 4.71 -20.20
CA ASN A 65 -7.13 4.35 -19.55
C ASN A 65 -6.18 5.57 -19.44
N HIS A 66 -5.59 5.79 -18.26
CA HIS A 66 -4.64 6.88 -18.00
C HIS A 66 -3.41 6.92 -18.94
N ARG A 67 -3.06 5.79 -19.58
CA ARG A 67 -1.94 5.69 -20.53
C ARG A 67 -2.08 6.66 -21.71
N SER A 68 -3.31 7.06 -22.07
CA SER A 68 -3.55 8.11 -23.08
C SER A 68 -2.89 9.45 -22.73
N LEU A 69 -2.60 9.69 -21.44
CA LEU A 69 -1.99 10.93 -20.95
C LEU A 69 -0.46 10.88 -20.83
N ALA A 70 0.18 9.75 -21.19
CA ALA A 70 1.62 9.53 -21.10
C ALA A 70 2.22 9.87 -19.70
N LYS A 71 1.44 9.73 -18.64
CA LYS A 71 1.85 9.94 -17.25
C LYS A 71 1.72 8.62 -16.49
N SER A 72 2.67 8.32 -15.61
CA SER A 72 2.54 7.18 -14.69
C SER A 72 1.38 7.40 -13.73
N ILE A 73 0.56 6.38 -13.50
CA ILE A 73 -0.54 6.39 -12.53
C ILE A 73 -0.07 6.81 -11.12
N HIS A 74 1.16 6.46 -10.72
CA HIS A 74 1.73 6.84 -9.41
C HIS A 74 2.07 8.33 -9.30
N ARG A 75 2.25 9.03 -10.43
CA ARG A 75 2.38 10.50 -10.45
C ARG A 75 1.01 11.17 -10.40
N MET A 76 -0.02 10.49 -10.92
CA MET A 76 -1.38 11.03 -10.97
C MET A 76 -2.11 10.83 -9.64
N LEU A 77 -2.02 9.63 -9.10
CA LEU A 77 -2.64 9.18 -7.87
C LEU A 77 -1.54 8.63 -6.96
N PRO A 78 -0.78 9.50 -6.27
CA PRO A 78 0.34 9.08 -5.43
C PRO A 78 -0.10 8.22 -4.25
N SER A 79 0.79 7.33 -3.79
CA SER A 79 0.69 6.74 -2.45
C SER A 79 1.47 7.63 -1.51
N THR A 80 0.81 8.24 -0.54
CA THR A 80 1.45 9.19 0.36
C THR A 80 1.21 8.76 1.79
N THR A 81 2.22 8.92 2.63
CA THR A 81 2.09 8.68 4.06
C THR A 81 1.17 9.71 4.69
N LEU A 82 0.47 9.30 5.74
CA LEU A 82 -0.39 10.19 6.50
C LEU A 82 0.47 11.09 7.38
N PRO A 83 0.30 12.43 7.32
CA PRO A 83 0.96 13.33 8.27
C PRO A 83 0.57 12.94 9.70
N GLU A 84 1.56 12.69 10.55
CA GLU A 84 1.36 12.32 11.97
C GLU A 84 0.46 11.08 12.19
N GLY A 85 0.33 10.20 11.19
CA GLY A 85 -0.55 9.02 11.28
C GLY A 85 -2.04 9.36 11.39
N ARG A 86 -2.44 10.61 11.13
CA ARG A 86 -3.83 11.06 11.25
C ARG A 86 -4.62 10.74 9.99
N LEU A 87 -5.70 9.99 10.16
CA LEU A 87 -6.63 9.65 9.10
C LEU A 87 -7.60 10.83 8.87
N PRO A 88 -7.67 11.39 7.66
CA PRO A 88 -8.64 12.44 7.37
C PRO A 88 -10.05 11.86 7.37
N SER A 89 -10.95 12.41 8.18
CA SER A 89 -12.36 12.07 8.12
C SER A 89 -12.95 12.57 6.80
N THR A 90 -13.15 11.65 5.86
CA THR A 90 -13.75 11.94 4.56
C THR A 90 -15.27 11.92 4.60
N GLY A 91 -15.87 11.23 5.58
CA GLY A 91 -17.32 10.93 5.61
C GLY A 91 -17.75 9.92 4.55
N MET A 92 -16.80 9.22 3.92
CA MET A 92 -17.00 8.25 2.85
C MET A 92 -16.67 6.84 3.34
N THR A 93 -17.09 5.82 2.58
CA THR A 93 -16.61 4.45 2.81
C THR A 93 -15.11 4.38 2.56
N THR A 94 -14.37 3.91 3.55
CA THR A 94 -12.91 3.85 3.56
C THR A 94 -12.42 2.44 3.28
N VAL A 95 -11.46 2.32 2.37
CA VAL A 95 -10.92 1.03 1.96
C VAL A 95 -9.42 1.09 1.79
N ALA A 96 -8.73 0.02 2.20
CA ALA A 96 -7.35 -0.23 1.85
C ALA A 96 -7.17 -1.69 1.40
N VAL A 97 -6.14 -1.91 0.57
CA VAL A 97 -5.66 -3.25 0.24
C VAL A 97 -4.38 -3.47 1.04
N VAL A 98 -4.33 -4.58 1.77
CA VAL A 98 -3.19 -4.98 2.61
C VAL A 98 -2.56 -6.25 2.05
N ARG A 99 -1.32 -6.54 2.45
CA ARG A 99 -0.58 -7.73 2.03
C ARG A 99 0.22 -8.24 3.20
N GLU A 100 0.44 -9.54 3.27
CA GLU A 100 1.33 -10.16 4.24
C GLU A 100 2.68 -9.37 4.29
N PRO A 101 3.12 -8.88 5.48
CA PRO A 101 4.23 -7.93 5.59
C PRO A 101 5.55 -8.40 4.96
N LEU A 102 5.94 -9.66 5.15
CA LEU A 102 7.19 -10.19 4.61
C LEU A 102 7.13 -10.32 3.08
N GLU A 103 5.99 -10.76 2.55
CA GLU A 103 5.70 -10.80 1.12
C GLU A 103 5.67 -9.40 0.48
N ARG A 104 5.20 -8.39 1.23
CA ARG A 104 5.25 -6.98 0.80
C ARG A 104 6.70 -6.52 0.68
N LEU A 105 7.55 -6.85 1.67
CA LEU A 105 8.98 -6.56 1.65
C LEU A 105 9.69 -7.27 0.48
N ALA A 106 9.44 -8.56 0.28
CA ALA A 106 9.97 -9.32 -0.85
C ALA A 106 9.53 -8.74 -2.20
N SER A 107 8.27 -8.31 -2.30
CA SER A 107 7.76 -7.61 -3.49
C SER A 107 8.49 -6.28 -3.74
N ALA A 108 8.81 -5.53 -2.68
CA ALA A 108 9.61 -4.30 -2.77
C ALA A 108 11.02 -4.60 -3.27
N TYR A 109 11.71 -5.59 -2.69
CA TYR A 109 13.03 -6.04 -3.13
C TYR A 109 13.05 -6.41 -4.62
N ARG A 110 12.17 -7.33 -5.05
CA ARG A 110 12.06 -7.76 -6.46
C ARG A 110 11.85 -6.61 -7.42
N HIS A 111 11.03 -5.64 -7.01
CA HIS A 111 10.73 -4.48 -7.84
C HIS A 111 11.91 -3.50 -7.91
N ILE A 112 12.40 -3.08 -6.75
CA ILE A 112 13.28 -1.91 -6.63
C ILE A 112 14.75 -2.31 -6.82
N ILE A 113 15.14 -3.46 -6.29
CA ILE A 113 16.52 -3.96 -6.38
C ILE A 113 16.69 -4.75 -7.67
N VAL A 114 15.97 -5.86 -7.83
CA VAL A 114 16.18 -6.79 -8.94
C VAL A 114 15.76 -6.20 -10.28
N ARG A 115 14.50 -5.76 -10.41
CA ARG A 115 13.95 -5.32 -11.69
C ARG A 115 14.39 -3.92 -12.10
N SER A 116 14.34 -2.96 -11.18
CA SER A 116 14.63 -1.55 -11.51
C SER A 116 16.10 -1.17 -11.33
N ARG A 117 16.91 -2.04 -10.71
CA ARG A 117 18.33 -1.81 -10.42
C ARG A 117 18.60 -0.43 -9.84
N SER A 118 17.72 0.01 -8.93
CA SER A 118 17.68 1.39 -8.46
C SER A 118 18.94 1.87 -7.73
N LEU A 119 19.83 0.93 -7.38
CA LEU A 119 21.11 1.17 -6.72
C LEU A 119 22.26 1.49 -7.69
N GLU A 120 22.18 1.10 -8.98
CA GLU A 120 23.27 1.34 -9.97
C GLU A 120 23.65 2.84 -10.03
N ARG A 121 22.66 3.73 -10.06
CA ARG A 121 22.91 5.19 -10.06
C ARG A 121 23.64 5.71 -8.81
N PHE A 122 23.57 5.02 -7.68
CA PHE A 122 24.27 5.41 -6.45
C PHE A 122 25.68 4.83 -6.45
N TYR A 123 25.85 3.63 -7.00
CA TYR A 123 27.15 3.03 -7.25
C TYR A 123 28.00 3.91 -8.16
N ASP A 124 27.45 4.32 -9.31
CA ASP A 124 28.15 5.15 -10.30
C ASP A 124 28.60 6.51 -9.74
N ARG A 125 27.88 7.01 -8.72
CA ARG A 125 28.19 8.26 -8.03
C ARG A 125 29.11 8.09 -6.81
N GLY A 126 29.44 6.86 -6.42
CA GLY A 126 30.19 6.57 -5.20
C GLY A 126 29.39 6.77 -3.91
N ASP A 127 28.06 6.87 -4.01
CA ASP A 127 27.16 7.21 -2.89
C ASP A 127 26.69 5.99 -2.07
N LEU A 128 27.12 4.78 -2.42
CA LEU A 128 26.69 3.54 -1.74
C LEU A 128 27.31 3.33 -0.36
N ARG A 129 28.35 4.09 0.02
CA ARG A 129 28.96 4.02 1.36
C ARG A 129 29.38 2.60 1.78
N GLY A 130 29.87 1.80 0.83
CA GLY A 130 30.28 0.41 1.06
C GLY A 130 29.16 -0.63 0.99
N LEU A 131 27.91 -0.22 0.74
CA LEU A 131 26.81 -1.15 0.48
C LEU A 131 26.97 -1.81 -0.89
N ASP A 132 26.51 -3.05 -0.98
CA ASP A 132 26.44 -3.79 -2.24
C ASP A 132 25.44 -3.12 -3.20
N PRO A 133 25.79 -2.82 -4.47
CA PRO A 133 24.86 -2.32 -5.48
C PRO A 133 23.81 -3.34 -5.93
N ALA A 134 24.06 -4.64 -5.74
CA ALA A 134 23.20 -5.72 -6.21
C ALA A 134 23.06 -6.81 -5.13
N PRO A 135 22.61 -6.44 -3.91
CA PRO A 135 22.49 -7.40 -2.83
C PRO A 135 21.46 -8.46 -3.19
N ASP A 136 21.69 -9.69 -2.75
CA ASP A 136 20.61 -10.66 -2.65
C ASP A 136 19.59 -10.23 -1.57
N MET A 137 18.52 -11.02 -1.37
CA MET A 137 17.52 -10.67 -0.37
C MET A 137 18.12 -10.60 1.05
N SER A 138 19.00 -11.54 1.40
CA SER A 138 19.59 -11.60 2.74
C SER A 138 20.48 -10.39 3.01
N GLY A 139 21.34 -10.03 2.05
CA GLY A 139 22.19 -8.84 2.11
C GLY A 139 21.37 -7.55 2.12
N PHE A 140 20.27 -7.49 1.37
CA PHE A 140 19.36 -6.35 1.36
C PHE A 140 18.70 -6.15 2.72
N VAL A 141 18.12 -7.22 3.30
CA VAL A 141 17.44 -7.17 4.58
C VAL A 141 18.41 -6.85 5.73
N SER A 142 19.59 -7.46 5.71
CA SER A 142 20.62 -7.23 6.74
C SER A 142 21.04 -5.75 6.83
N ASN A 143 20.93 -5.01 5.72
CA ASN A 143 21.33 -3.61 5.61
C ASN A 143 20.16 -2.68 5.23
N ILE A 144 18.91 -3.10 5.47
CA ILE A 144 17.72 -2.42 4.94
C ILE A 144 17.63 -0.95 5.37
N GLU A 145 17.98 -0.63 6.62
CA GLU A 145 17.98 0.75 7.11
C GLU A 145 19.00 1.62 6.37
N ALA A 146 20.21 1.11 6.13
CA ALA A 146 21.25 1.84 5.39
C ALA A 146 20.82 2.11 3.94
N TYR A 147 20.17 1.15 3.28
CA TYR A 147 19.58 1.37 1.95
C TYR A 147 18.44 2.41 1.97
N CYS A 148 17.65 2.46 3.04
CA CYS A 148 16.58 3.46 3.22
C CYS A 148 17.12 4.88 3.41
N GLU A 149 18.31 5.05 4.01
CA GLU A 149 18.95 6.36 4.17
C GLU A 149 19.34 6.95 2.82
N ILE A 150 19.96 6.14 1.94
CA ILE A 150 20.47 6.62 0.66
C ILE A 150 19.39 6.71 -0.43
N SER A 151 18.37 5.85 -0.38
CA SER A 151 17.36 5.76 -1.44
C SER A 151 15.96 6.02 -0.90
N HIS A 152 15.44 7.22 -1.19
CA HIS A 152 14.02 7.55 -0.94
C HIS A 152 13.08 6.52 -1.57
N GLN A 153 13.43 5.99 -2.74
CA GLN A 153 12.62 5.00 -3.43
C GLN A 153 12.54 3.68 -2.63
N ILE A 154 13.66 3.19 -2.09
CA ILE A 154 13.66 2.01 -1.22
C ILE A 154 12.84 2.32 0.03
N ARG A 155 13.20 3.40 0.74
CA ARG A 155 12.51 3.84 1.94
C ARG A 155 10.99 3.90 1.76
N HIS A 156 10.51 4.53 0.70
CA HIS A 156 9.08 4.65 0.43
C HIS A 156 8.36 3.30 0.26
N HIS A 157 9.01 2.30 -0.34
CA HIS A 157 8.38 1.01 -0.64
C HIS A 157 8.46 -0.01 0.51
N VAL A 158 9.34 0.21 1.49
CA VAL A 158 9.47 -0.65 2.68
C VAL A 158 8.95 0.02 3.96
N ARG A 159 8.44 1.25 3.87
CA ARG A 159 7.78 1.96 4.97
C ARG A 159 6.63 1.15 5.57
N SER A 160 6.42 1.30 6.86
CA SER A 160 5.40 0.56 7.62
C SER A 160 4.00 0.84 7.06
N PHE A 161 3.08 -0.11 7.20
CA PHE A 161 1.66 0.10 6.96
C PHE A 161 1.12 1.29 7.76
N THR A 162 1.58 1.49 9.00
CA THR A 162 1.11 2.58 9.86
C THR A 162 1.46 3.95 9.30
N ASP A 163 2.54 4.05 8.51
CA ASP A 163 2.88 5.29 7.81
C ASP A 163 1.82 5.67 6.76
N PHE A 164 1.10 4.70 6.19
CA PHE A 164 0.11 4.91 5.14
C PHE A 164 -1.33 4.84 5.63
N LEU A 165 -1.59 4.05 6.67
CA LEU A 165 -2.92 3.72 7.17
C LEU A 165 -3.17 4.26 8.58
N GLY A 166 -2.16 4.83 9.25
CA GLY A 166 -2.25 5.20 10.65
C GLY A 166 -2.16 3.99 11.58
N HIS A 167 -2.21 4.24 12.89
CA HIS A 167 -2.13 3.19 13.90
C HIS A 167 -3.47 2.54 14.22
N ASP A 168 -4.58 3.22 13.93
CA ASP A 168 -5.93 2.73 14.19
C ASP A 168 -6.55 2.19 12.90
N LEU A 169 -6.43 0.87 12.69
CA LEU A 169 -7.03 0.20 11.55
C LEU A 169 -8.56 0.07 11.66
N SER A 170 -9.16 0.31 12.83
CA SER A 170 -10.62 0.29 12.98
C SER A 170 -11.32 1.47 12.29
N PHE A 171 -10.54 2.46 11.85
CA PHE A 171 -11.00 3.52 10.96
C PHE A 171 -11.51 2.98 9.61
N PHE A 172 -10.98 1.86 9.13
CA PHE A 172 -11.30 1.34 7.81
C PHE A 172 -12.58 0.51 7.84
N ASP A 173 -13.53 0.85 6.97
CA ASP A 173 -14.71 0.02 6.73
C ASP A 173 -14.30 -1.33 6.09
N TYR A 174 -13.29 -1.29 5.21
CA TYR A 174 -12.78 -2.45 4.49
C TYR A 174 -11.25 -2.51 4.45
N LEU A 175 -10.69 -3.62 4.95
CA LEU A 175 -9.31 -4.02 4.72
C LEU A 175 -9.32 -5.30 3.88
N ILE A 176 -8.88 -5.20 2.63
CA ILE A 176 -8.92 -6.31 1.67
C ILE A 176 -7.53 -6.94 1.60
N PRO A 177 -7.36 -8.20 2.05
CA PRO A 177 -6.11 -8.92 1.83
C PRO A 177 -5.83 -9.09 0.34
N MET A 178 -4.60 -8.82 -0.10
CA MET A 178 -4.24 -8.79 -1.53
C MET A 178 -4.50 -10.13 -2.22
N GLU A 179 -4.32 -11.24 -1.50
CA GLU A 179 -4.59 -12.60 -1.95
C GLU A 179 -6.08 -12.88 -2.21
N GLN A 180 -6.98 -12.06 -1.65
CA GLN A 180 -8.42 -12.14 -1.89
C GLN A 180 -8.91 -11.12 -2.92
N LEU A 181 -8.04 -10.23 -3.40
CA LEU A 181 -8.43 -9.06 -4.20
C LEU A 181 -9.17 -9.42 -5.49
N SER A 182 -8.78 -10.50 -6.17
CA SER A 182 -9.44 -10.93 -7.41
C SER A 182 -10.87 -11.45 -7.19
N ASN A 183 -11.18 -11.88 -5.97
CA ASN A 183 -12.44 -12.53 -5.61
C ASN A 183 -13.30 -11.65 -4.69
N THR A 184 -12.84 -10.43 -4.38
CA THR A 184 -13.51 -9.51 -3.47
C THR A 184 -14.09 -8.34 -4.26
N ALA A 185 -15.39 -8.11 -4.12
CA ALA A 185 -16.03 -6.92 -4.67
C ALA A 185 -15.48 -5.65 -3.98
N PHE A 186 -15.13 -4.64 -4.76
CA PHE A 186 -14.69 -3.36 -4.20
C PHE A 186 -15.91 -2.57 -3.70
N PRO A 187 -15.85 -1.93 -2.52
CA PRO A 187 -17.03 -1.32 -1.91
C PRO A 187 -17.55 -0.14 -2.73
N ASN A 188 -18.87 -0.08 -2.89
CA ASN A 188 -19.63 0.96 -3.62
C ASN A 188 -19.25 1.16 -5.10
N VAL A 189 -18.32 0.38 -5.66
CA VAL A 189 -17.87 0.53 -7.04
C VAL A 189 -17.56 -0.83 -7.65
N ASP A 190 -18.21 -1.13 -8.76
CA ASP A 190 -17.91 -2.31 -9.54
C ASP A 190 -16.60 -2.11 -10.33
N LEU A 191 -15.55 -2.83 -9.93
CA LEU A 191 -14.22 -2.81 -10.52
C LEU A 191 -13.86 -4.18 -11.06
N GLU A 192 -13.58 -4.24 -12.34
CA GLU A 192 -12.91 -5.40 -12.95
C GLU A 192 -11.41 -5.30 -12.66
N LEU A 193 -10.94 -6.09 -11.70
CA LEU A 193 -9.53 -6.15 -11.33
C LEU A 193 -8.86 -7.32 -12.05
N GLU A 194 -8.28 -7.05 -13.23
CA GLU A 194 -7.37 -7.99 -13.88
C GLU A 194 -6.05 -8.04 -13.10
N TYR A 195 -5.99 -8.91 -12.09
CA TYR A 195 -4.77 -9.11 -11.32
C TYR A 195 -3.84 -10.11 -12.02
N SER A 196 -2.79 -9.62 -12.68
CA SER A 196 -1.69 -10.48 -13.11
C SER A 196 -0.63 -10.55 -12.00
N ASN A 197 -0.37 -11.76 -11.48
CA ASN A 197 0.74 -12.07 -10.57
C ASN A 197 2.10 -12.01 -11.28
N SER A 198 2.32 -11.03 -12.15
CA SER A 198 3.50 -10.93 -13.03
C SER A 198 4.78 -10.45 -12.32
N SER A 199 4.81 -10.42 -10.99
CA SER A 199 6.06 -10.25 -10.26
C SER A 199 6.85 -11.56 -10.35
N PRO A 200 8.07 -11.57 -10.91
CA PRO A 200 8.87 -12.78 -10.99
C PRO A 200 9.00 -13.41 -9.60
N THR A 201 8.69 -14.70 -9.48
CA THR A 201 9.06 -15.51 -8.32
C THR A 201 10.57 -15.78 -8.39
N SER A 202 11.39 -14.74 -8.34
CA SER A 202 12.80 -14.96 -8.01
C SER A 202 12.83 -15.64 -6.65
N ASP A 203 13.66 -16.66 -6.50
CA ASP A 203 13.83 -17.33 -5.22
C ASP A 203 14.28 -16.28 -4.18
N VAL A 204 13.43 -16.03 -3.19
CA VAL A 204 13.70 -15.06 -2.13
C VAL A 204 13.99 -15.89 -0.90
N SER A 205 15.22 -16.36 -0.79
CA SER A 205 15.71 -17.06 0.39
C SER A 205 16.33 -16.06 1.37
N LEU A 206 16.07 -16.30 2.65
CA LEU A 206 16.64 -15.54 3.75
C LEU A 206 17.49 -16.47 4.61
N THR A 207 18.68 -16.03 5.00
CA THR A 207 19.40 -16.65 6.12
C THR A 207 18.61 -16.47 7.41
N ASP A 208 18.90 -17.28 8.44
CA ASP A 208 18.25 -17.16 9.75
C ASP A 208 18.44 -15.76 10.36
N GLU A 209 19.65 -15.21 10.23
CA GLU A 209 19.98 -13.86 10.70
C GLU A 209 19.17 -12.79 9.95
N ALA A 210 19.09 -12.90 8.61
CA ALA A 210 18.30 -11.97 7.81
C ALA A 210 16.80 -12.12 8.09
N MET A 211 16.30 -13.33 8.33
CA MET A 211 14.92 -13.55 8.75
C MET A 211 14.63 -12.88 10.10
N ALA A 212 15.49 -13.08 11.10
CA ALA A 212 15.35 -12.43 12.40
C ALA A 212 15.35 -10.89 12.27
N LYS A 213 16.23 -10.35 11.41
CA LYS A 213 16.27 -8.92 11.09
C LYS A 213 15.00 -8.45 10.40
N ALA A 214 14.48 -9.19 9.41
CA ALA A 214 13.20 -8.87 8.75
C ALA A 214 12.05 -8.85 9.75
N MET A 215 11.98 -9.83 10.65
CA MET A 215 10.94 -9.91 11.67
C MET A 215 11.00 -8.75 12.66
N SER A 216 12.20 -8.31 13.05
CA SER A 216 12.37 -7.12 13.88
C SER A 216 11.93 -5.85 13.13
N PHE A 217 12.35 -5.71 11.88
CA PHE A 217 11.99 -4.57 11.01
C PHE A 217 10.47 -4.48 10.74
N LEU A 218 9.81 -5.63 10.56
CA LEU A 218 8.39 -5.74 10.26
C LEU A 218 7.50 -5.87 11.51
N ALA A 219 8.06 -5.83 12.72
CA ALA A 219 7.28 -5.96 13.95
C ALA A 219 6.12 -4.96 14.04
N PRO A 220 6.28 -3.66 13.69
CA PRO A 220 5.17 -2.71 13.71
C PRO A 220 4.04 -3.08 12.72
N ASP A 221 4.39 -3.66 11.57
CA ASP A 221 3.42 -4.08 10.56
C ASP A 221 2.61 -5.28 11.06
N TYR A 222 3.25 -6.27 11.69
CA TYR A 222 2.55 -7.42 12.27
C TYR A 222 1.70 -7.04 13.48
N GLU A 223 2.15 -6.09 14.29
CA GLU A 223 1.36 -5.55 15.40
C GLU A 223 0.09 -4.86 14.88
N ALA A 224 0.24 -3.94 13.91
CA ALA A 224 -0.89 -3.23 13.31
C ALA A 224 -1.87 -4.18 12.61
N MET A 225 -1.36 -5.20 11.91
CA MET A 225 -2.18 -6.18 11.16
C MET A 225 -2.65 -7.35 12.02
N GLY A 226 -2.49 -7.29 13.34
CA GLY A 226 -2.94 -8.31 14.27
C GLY A 226 -4.43 -8.59 14.10
N GLY A 227 -4.76 -9.80 13.61
CA GLY A 227 -6.13 -10.21 13.28
C GLY A 227 -6.37 -10.48 11.79
N ILE A 228 -5.52 -9.95 10.91
CA ILE A 228 -5.51 -10.25 9.47
C ILE A 228 -4.32 -11.17 9.15
N TYR A 229 -3.11 -10.74 9.55
CA TYR A 229 -1.89 -11.51 9.37
C TYR A 229 -1.28 -11.82 10.74
N SER A 230 -0.64 -12.99 10.83
CA SER A 230 0.13 -13.38 12.01
C SER A 230 1.59 -13.48 11.62
N LYS A 231 2.47 -13.15 12.57
CA LYS A 231 3.91 -13.37 12.39
C LYS A 231 4.14 -14.86 12.06
N PRO A 232 4.92 -15.18 11.01
CA PRO A 232 5.29 -16.55 10.74
C PRO A 232 5.93 -17.17 11.98
N SER A 233 5.54 -18.38 12.33
CA SER A 233 6.41 -19.23 13.17
C SER A 233 7.69 -19.52 12.39
N ASP A 234 8.81 -19.81 13.07
CA ASP A 234 10.15 -20.07 12.50
C ASP A 234 10.23 -21.29 11.52
N SER A 235 9.10 -21.75 10.98
CA SER A 235 8.98 -22.88 10.06
C SER A 235 7.90 -22.74 8.99
N SER A 236 7.18 -21.61 8.89
CA SER A 236 5.94 -21.54 8.07
C SER A 236 5.96 -20.58 6.88
N TRP A 237 7.08 -19.90 6.58
CA TRP A 237 7.13 -19.04 5.40
C TRP A 237 7.59 -19.83 4.15
N PRO A 238 6.87 -19.77 3.01
CA PRO A 238 7.15 -20.60 1.83
C PRO A 238 8.50 -20.34 1.13
N GLY A 239 9.21 -19.25 1.46
CA GLY A 239 10.60 -19.01 1.03
C GLY A 239 11.65 -19.21 2.15
N TYR A 240 11.25 -19.68 3.33
CA TYR A 240 12.14 -20.02 4.42
C TYR A 240 12.52 -21.50 4.29
N VAL A 241 13.64 -21.76 3.62
CA VAL A 241 14.20 -23.11 3.52
C VAL A 241 15.08 -23.35 4.75
N LYS A 242 14.54 -24.04 5.77
CA LYS A 242 15.43 -24.88 6.61
C LYS A 242 16.03 -25.93 5.69
N SER A 243 17.33 -26.17 5.82
CA SER A 243 18.22 -26.84 4.85
C SER A 243 17.87 -28.27 4.39
N SER A 244 16.61 -28.75 4.42
CA SER A 244 16.30 -30.12 4.02
C SER A 244 14.84 -30.47 3.68
N GLN A 245 13.94 -29.58 3.23
CA GLN A 245 12.63 -30.03 2.68
C GLN A 245 11.86 -28.94 1.92
N LEU A 246 11.43 -29.25 0.69
CA LEU A 246 10.54 -28.44 -0.16
C LEU A 246 9.09 -28.89 0.00
N TRP A 247 8.17 -27.97 0.27
CA TRP A 247 6.71 -28.24 0.29
C TRP A 247 5.94 -27.25 -0.60
N ARG A 248 4.82 -27.74 -1.15
CA ARG A 248 3.86 -26.99 -1.99
C ARG A 248 2.73 -26.42 -1.11
N TYR A 249 2.27 -25.23 -1.46
CA TYR A 249 1.14 -24.53 -0.84
C TYR A 249 -0.19 -25.22 -1.22
N ASP A 250 -1.02 -25.54 -0.24
CA ASP A 250 -2.42 -25.97 -0.45
C ASP A 250 -3.36 -24.82 -0.10
N VAL A 251 -4.22 -24.42 -1.05
CA VAL A 251 -5.00 -23.18 -1.03
C VAL A 251 -6.37 -23.37 -0.32
N ALA A 252 -6.61 -24.52 0.29
CA ALA A 252 -7.94 -24.97 0.67
C ALA A 252 -8.52 -24.40 1.98
N GLU A 253 -7.80 -23.61 2.78
CA GLU A 253 -8.27 -23.19 4.12
C GLU A 253 -8.53 -21.67 4.32
N THR A 254 -8.46 -20.85 3.26
CA THR A 254 -8.71 -19.39 3.35
C THR A 254 -10.07 -18.92 2.83
N GLU A 255 -11.00 -19.83 2.53
CA GLU A 255 -12.38 -19.47 2.20
C GLU A 255 -13.14 -19.04 3.48
N SER A 256 -13.07 -17.76 3.86
CA SER A 256 -14.16 -16.99 4.53
C SER A 256 -13.74 -15.72 5.28
N LYS A 257 -12.52 -15.18 5.14
CA LYS A 257 -12.14 -13.96 5.90
C LYS A 257 -12.11 -12.69 5.05
N ILE A 258 -13.29 -12.26 4.57
CA ILE A 258 -13.57 -10.83 4.50
C ILE A 258 -13.86 -10.41 5.94
N VAL A 259 -12.97 -9.64 6.55
CA VAL A 259 -13.21 -9.10 7.89
C VAL A 259 -14.09 -7.86 7.74
N ASP A 260 -15.40 -8.07 7.84
CA ASP A 260 -16.33 -6.98 8.14
C ASP A 260 -16.03 -6.51 9.57
N MET A 261 -15.26 -5.43 9.68
CA MET A 261 -14.85 -4.85 10.96
C MET A 261 -16.05 -4.45 11.84
N THR A 262 -17.24 -4.26 11.24
CA THR A 262 -18.47 -3.98 11.99
C THR A 262 -19.04 -5.19 12.74
N LYS A 263 -18.55 -6.40 12.43
CA LYS A 263 -18.98 -7.67 13.04
C LYS A 263 -17.96 -8.29 13.98
N LEU A 264 -16.76 -7.72 14.08
CA LEU A 264 -15.84 -8.12 15.15
C LEU A 264 -16.39 -7.62 16.49
N PRO A 265 -16.33 -8.43 17.57
CA PRO A 265 -16.63 -7.93 18.89
C PRO A 265 -15.66 -6.79 19.14
N SER A 266 -16.18 -5.56 19.14
CA SER A 266 -15.42 -4.37 19.50
C SER A 266 -14.66 -4.74 20.77
N SER A 267 -13.33 -4.67 20.74
CA SER A 267 -12.48 -4.77 21.91
C SER A 267 -12.67 -3.51 22.77
N ARG A 268 -13.92 -3.25 23.15
CA ARG A 268 -14.33 -2.44 24.29
C ARG A 268 -13.97 -3.20 25.56
N LEU A 269 -12.69 -3.52 25.72
CA LEU A 269 -12.16 -3.98 26.99
C LEU A 269 -10.75 -3.47 27.24
N PHE A 270 -10.33 -2.33 26.68
CA PHE A 270 -9.23 -1.53 27.21
C PHE A 270 -9.43 -0.08 26.82
N MET A 271 -10.27 0.65 27.56
CA MET A 271 -10.33 2.12 27.72
C MET A 271 -11.54 2.48 28.62
N LYS A 272 -11.70 1.78 29.75
CA LYS A 272 -12.55 2.19 30.88
C LYS A 272 -11.68 2.42 32.12
N GLN A 273 -10.63 3.22 31.96
CA GLN A 273 -9.91 3.87 33.06
C GLN A 273 -9.48 5.28 32.61
N ALA A 274 -10.47 6.11 32.31
CA ALA A 274 -10.32 7.57 32.29
C ALA A 274 -11.65 8.25 32.68
N SER A 275 -12.38 7.65 33.64
CA SER A 275 -13.54 8.27 34.28
C SER A 275 -13.42 8.09 35.79
N GLY A 276 -12.80 9.06 36.46
CA GLY A 276 -12.72 9.08 37.92
C GLY A 276 -11.75 10.11 38.49
N PHE A 277 -12.07 11.41 38.37
CA PHE A 277 -11.61 12.60 39.13
C PHE A 277 -11.68 13.80 38.16
N LEU A 278 -12.46 14.89 38.28
CA LEU A 278 -13.11 15.62 39.37
C LEU A 278 -14.41 16.25 38.80
N ARG A 279 -15.57 15.90 39.35
CA ARG A 279 -16.36 16.65 40.35
C ARG A 279 -17.59 17.35 39.76
N HIS A 280 -18.72 16.73 40.06
CA HIS A 280 -20.03 17.33 40.17
C HIS A 280 -20.09 18.34 41.34
N GLN A 281 -20.88 19.40 41.12
CA GLN A 281 -21.57 20.27 42.07
C GLN A 281 -20.79 21.40 42.78
N LEU A 282 -21.16 22.65 42.47
CA LEU A 282 -22.05 23.45 43.32
C LEU A 282 -22.71 24.60 42.52
N ILE A 283 -24.06 24.63 42.59
CA ILE A 283 -24.97 25.82 42.66
C ILE A 283 -25.10 26.66 41.37
N ARG A 284 -26.14 26.49 40.53
CA ARG A 284 -27.54 27.02 40.64
C ARG A 284 -27.68 28.48 41.09
N GLY A 285 -27.95 29.35 40.10
CA GLY A 285 -28.92 30.45 40.20
C GLY A 285 -28.34 31.80 40.57
N VAL A 286 -28.59 32.83 39.76
CA VAL A 286 -29.76 33.71 39.83
C VAL A 286 -29.65 34.73 38.69
N LEU A 287 -30.82 35.12 38.20
CA LEU A 287 -31.11 36.23 37.29
C LEU A 287 -30.40 37.53 37.73
N ASP A 288 -29.67 38.14 36.81
CA ASP A 288 -29.81 39.54 36.34
C ASP A 288 -28.76 39.83 35.26
#